data_AF-A0A0R1K4W5-F1
#
_entry.id   AF-A0A0R1K4W5-F1
#
_cell.length_a   1.000
_cell.length_b   1.000
_cell.length_c   1.000
_cell.angle_alpha   90.00
_cell.angle_beta   90.00
_cell.angle_gamma   90.00
#
_symmetry.space_group_name_H-M   'P 1'
#
loop_
_entity.id
_entity.type
_entity.pdbx_description
1 polymer ?
#
loop_
_entity_poly.entity_id
_entity_poly.type
_entity_poly.pdbx_seq_one_letter_code
_entity_poly.pdbx_strand_id
1 'polypeptide(L)' 'MTVTSLRFKDDQYKQVKDLAKFYGISVTEFMRQTILEKINDENDYQDAMENLKKSHGETVKRTEILKRLNLK' A
#
# COMPACT_ATOMS: atom_id res chain seq x y z
N MET A 1 5.69 3.72 22.75
CA MET A 1 6.45 4.25 21.60
C MET A 1 7.65 3.35 21.40
N THR A 2 7.79 2.76 20.22
CA THR A 2 8.91 1.89 19.88
C THR A 2 9.83 2.65 18.93
N VAL A 3 11.15 2.49 19.10
CA VAL A 3 12.15 3.10 18.22
C VAL A 3 12.77 2.01 17.36
N THR A 4 12.89 2.29 16.07
CA THR A 4 13.56 1.41 15.11
C THR A 4 14.75 2.15 14.54
N SER A 5 15.93 1.54 14.60
CA SER A 5 17.15 2.04 13.98
C SER A 5 17.42 1.26 12.70
N LEU A 6 17.60 1.98 11.59
CA LEU A 6 17.94 1.41 10.28
C LEU A 6 19.31 1.93 9.85
N ARG A 7 20.10 1.07 9.22
CA ARG A 7 21.39 1.43 8.64
C ARG A 7 21.28 1.42 7.12
N PHE A 8 21.69 2.51 6.51
CA PHE A 8 21.76 2.68 5.06
C PHE A 8 23.19 3.02 4.66
N LYS A 9 23.54 2.75 3.40
CA LYS A 9 24.66 3.43 2.77
C LYS A 9 24.29 4.89 2.51
N ASP A 10 25.30 5.76 2.41
CA ASP A 10 25.08 7.21 2.27
C ASP A 10 24.30 7.57 1.00
N ASP A 11 24.55 6.86 -0.10
CA ASP A 11 23.86 7.03 -1.38
C ASP A 11 22.38 6.62 -1.30
N GLN A 12 22.09 5.50 -0.67
CA GLN A 12 20.72 5.03 -0.41
C GLN A 12 19.96 6.03 0.47
N TYR A 13 20.58 6.49 1.56
CA TYR A 13 19.93 7.45 2.45
C TYR A 13 19.74 8.82 1.80
N LYS A 14 20.62 9.21 0.86
CA LYS A 14 20.42 10.41 0.05
C LYS A 14 19.15 10.31 -0.79
N GLN A 15 18.92 9.18 -1.46
CA GLN A 15 17.69 8.97 -2.24
C GLN A 15 16.43 9.09 -1.37
N VAL A 16 16.46 8.52 -0.15
CA VAL A 16 15.36 8.65 0.83
C VAL A 16 15.11 10.12 1.19
N LYS A 17 16.18 10.89 1.46
CA LYS A 17 16.07 12.32 1.78
C LYS A 17 15.50 13.14 0.62
N ASP A 18 15.97 12.87 -0.60
CA ASP A 18 15.56 13.60 -1.79
C ASP A 18 14.07 13.36 -2.08
N LEU A 19 13.59 12.12 -1.94
CA LEU A 19 12.17 11.77 -2.06
C LEU A 19 11.31 12.38 -0.95
N ALA A 20 11.74 12.28 0.32
CA ALA A 20 11.01 12.90 1.43
C ALA A 20 10.86 14.41 1.24
N LYS A 21 11.92 15.08 0.78
CA LYS A 21 11.91 16.49 0.42
C LYS A 21 10.95 16.79 -0.74
N PHE A 22 10.95 15.96 -1.78
CA PHE A 22 10.03 16.09 -2.91
C PHE A 22 8.56 16.05 -2.47
N TYR A 23 8.22 15.16 -1.55
CA TYR A 23 6.87 15.06 -0.96
C TYR A 23 6.58 16.11 0.13
N GLY A 24 7.56 16.95 0.51
CA GLY A 24 7.38 17.98 1.52
C GLY A 24 7.22 17.44 2.95
N ILE A 25 7.69 16.23 3.23
CA ILE A 25 7.58 15.57 4.54
C ILE A 25 8.95 15.25 5.15
N SER A 26 8.96 14.97 6.46
CA SER A 26 10.20 14.55 7.14
C SER A 26 10.62 13.15 6.69
N VAL A 27 11.93 12.85 6.78
CA VAL A 27 12.47 11.52 6.46
C VAL A 27 11.83 10.42 7.33
N THR A 28 11.62 10.71 8.61
CA THR A 28 10.95 9.77 9.53
C THR A 28 9.52 9.49 9.11
N GLU A 29 8.78 10.52 8.72
CA GLU A 29 7.40 10.38 8.25
C GLU A 29 7.34 9.59 6.95
N PHE A 30 8.23 9.90 5.99
CA PHE A 30 8.35 9.16 4.74
C PHE A 30 8.61 7.68 4.99
N MET A 31 9.63 7.34 5.78
CA MET A 31 9.95 5.93 6.09
C MET A 31 8.78 5.22 6.79
N ARG A 32 8.10 5.90 7.71
CA ARG A 32 6.92 5.35 8.40
C ARG A 32 5.79 5.04 7.41
N GLN A 33 5.48 5.97 6.52
CA GLN A 33 4.46 5.80 5.50
C GLN A 33 4.81 4.66 4.54
N THR A 34 6.03 4.65 3.98
CA THR A 34 6.47 3.59 3.05
C THR A 34 6.35 2.18 3.66
N ILE A 35 6.72 2.01 4.93
CA ILE A 35 6.60 0.70 5.60
C ILE A 35 5.13 0.30 5.78
N LEU A 36 4.28 1.23 6.21
CA LEU A 36 2.86 0.96 6.42
C LEU A 36 2.12 0.68 5.11
N GLU A 37 2.43 1.43 4.05
CA GLU A 37 1.91 1.18 2.71
C GLU A 37 2.27 -0.22 2.24
N LYS A 38 3.53 -0.64 2.40
CA LYS A 38 3.93 -2.00 2.01
C LYS A 38 3.19 -3.08 2.78
N ILE A 39 2.92 -2.87 4.08
CA ILE A 39 2.11 -3.81 4.87
C ILE A 39 0.67 -3.86 4.33
N ASN A 40 0.09 -2.71 4.01
CA ASN A 40 -1.26 -2.62 3.45
C ASN A 40 -1.35 -3.31 2.09
N ASP A 41 -0.38 -3.11 1.20
CA ASP A 41 -0.34 -3.77 -0.11
C ASP A 41 -0.36 -5.30 0.02
N GLU A 42 0.39 -5.85 0.97
CA GLU A 42 0.41 -7.31 1.22
C GLU A 42 -0.93 -7.79 1.78
N ASN A 43 -1.54 -7.04 2.70
CA ASN A 43 -2.86 -7.37 3.25
C ASN A 43 -3.94 -7.33 2.15
N ASP A 44 -3.96 -6.26 1.35
CA ASP A 44 -4.89 -6.10 0.23
C ASP A 44 -4.75 -7.24 -0.79
N TYR A 45 -3.51 -7.68 -1.05
CA TYR A 45 -3.26 -8.84 -1.89
C TYR A 45 -3.83 -10.14 -1.29
N GLN A 46 -3.64 -10.39 0.02
CA GLN A 46 -4.21 -11.57 0.67
C GLN A 46 -5.74 -11.55 0.63
N ASP A 47 -6.36 -10.40 0.90
CA ASP A 47 -7.81 -10.23 0.85
C ASP A 47 -8.35 -10.47 -0.57
N ALA A 48 -7.66 -9.95 -1.59
CA ALA A 48 -8.00 -10.22 -2.98
C ALA A 48 -7.94 -11.73 -3.30
N MET A 49 -6.89 -12.42 -2.86
CA MET A 49 -6.73 -13.87 -3.04
C MET A 49 -7.80 -14.67 -2.31
N GLU A 50 -8.18 -14.28 -1.10
CA GLU A 50 -9.26 -14.91 -0.35
C GLU A 50 -10.61 -14.73 -1.06
N ASN A 51 -10.89 -13.52 -1.54
CA ASN A 51 -12.11 -13.23 -2.29
C ASN A 51 -12.18 -14.06 -3.58
N LEU A 52 -11.07 -14.20 -4.32
CA LEU A 52 -11.02 -15.06 -5.51
C LEU A 52 -11.28 -16.53 -5.19
N LYS A 53 -10.71 -17.05 -4.11
CA LYS A 53 -10.95 -18.42 -3.65
C LYS A 53 -12.41 -18.64 -3.26
N LYS A 54 -12.99 -17.71 -2.49
CA LYS A 54 -14.41 -17.75 -2.08
C LYS A 54 -15.38 -17.61 -3.26
N SER A 55 -14.95 -16.95 -4.33
CA SER A 55 -15.74 -16.82 -5.55
C SER A 55 -15.90 -18.14 -6.30
N HIS A 56 -15.12 -19.19 -5.99
CA HIS A 56 -15.15 -20.47 -6.69
C HIS A 56 -15.05 -20.37 -8.23
N GLY A 57 -14.39 -19.31 -8.75
CA GLY A 57 -14.30 -19.02 -10.18
C GLY A 57 -15.53 -18.32 -10.79
N GLU A 58 -16.56 -18.03 -10.00
CA GLU A 58 -17.70 -17.23 -10.41
C GLU A 58 -17.27 -15.77 -10.62
N THR A 59 -17.82 -15.13 -11.65
CA THR A 59 -17.58 -13.72 -11.94
C THR A 59 -18.92 -13.01 -12.15
N VAL A 60 -18.97 -11.74 -11.76
CA VAL A 60 -20.16 -10.90 -11.90
C VAL A 60 -19.94 -9.88 -13.01
N LYS A 61 -20.99 -9.60 -13.78
CA LYS A 61 -20.90 -8.61 -14.86
C LYS A 61 -20.74 -7.21 -14.28
N ARG A 62 -19.99 -6.35 -14.97
CA ARG A 62 -19.84 -4.92 -14.61
C ARG A 62 -21.19 -4.23 -14.38
N THR A 63 -22.17 -4.49 -15.25
CA THR A 63 -23.52 -3.90 -15.16
C THR A 63 -24.24 -4.27 -13.86
N GLU A 64 -24.02 -5.49 -13.36
CA GLU A 64 -24.57 -5.95 -12.11
C GLU A 64 -23.91 -5.27 -10.91
N ILE A 65 -22.59 -5.10 -10.95
CA ILE A 65 -21.84 -4.37 -9.91
C ILE A 65 -22.25 -2.89 -9.87
N LEU A 66 -22.38 -2.23 -11.02
CA LEU A 66 -22.84 -0.84 -11.11
C LEU A 66 -24.23 -0.69 -10.46
N LYS A 67 -25.14 -1.62 -10.76
CA LYS A 67 -26.48 -1.66 -10.14
C LYS A 67 -26.40 -1.86 -8.62
N ARG A 68 -25.54 -2.76 -8.12
CA ARG A 68 -25.37 -3.02 -6.68
C ARG A 68 -24.80 -1.80 -5.93
N LEU A 69 -23.90 -1.05 -6.56
CA LEU A 69 -23.23 0.11 -5.97
C LEU A 69 -23.97 1.43 -6.19
N ASN A 70 -25.16 1.42 -6.80
CA ASN A 70 -25.90 2.63 -7.21
C ASN A 70 -25.06 3.61 -8.07
N LEU A 71 -24.18 3.06 -8.91
CA LEU A 71 -23.40 3.81 -9.88
C LEU A 71 -24.10 3.70 -11.25
N LYS A 72 -24.31 4.83 -11.94
CA LYS A 72 -24.94 4.87 -13.27
C LYS A 72 -23.95 4.58 -14.38
#